data_AF-A0A8I0BW40-F1
#
_entry.id   AF-A0A8I0BW40-F1
#
_cell.length_a   1.000
_cell.length_b   1.000
_cell.length_c   1.000
_cell.angle_alpha   90.00
_cell.angle_beta   90.00
_cell.angle_gamma   90.00
#
_symmetry.space_group_name_H-M   'P 1'
#
loop_
_entity.id
_entity.type
_entity.pdbx_description
1 polymer ?
#
loop_
_entity_poly.entity_id
_entity_poly.type
_entity_poly.pdbx_seq_one_letter_code
_entity_poly.pdbx_strand_id
1 'polypeptide(L)'
;MKQIPGFEPGRAILSDVWGFDPFPITKMEPLEDALDDGRVGEDTAVLLLKRGNTRLALLTEQMSYHHIAQGELGGEPWMVSF
;
A
#
# COMPACT_ATOMS: atom_id res chain seq x y z
N MET A 1 -18.59 -16.96 2.28
CA MET A 1 -17.89 -15.85 2.97
C MET A 1 -18.49 -15.70 4.37
N LYS A 2 -17.65 -15.56 5.41
CA LYS A 2 -18.14 -15.28 6.78
C LYS A 2 -18.63 -13.84 6.82
N GLN A 3 -19.84 -13.63 7.34
CA GLN A 3 -20.43 -12.30 7.49
C GLN A 3 -19.68 -11.54 8.59
N ILE A 4 -19.16 -10.36 8.27
CA ILE A 4 -18.48 -9.48 9.23
C ILE A 4 -19.55 -8.61 9.90
N PRO A 5 -19.69 -8.64 11.24
CA PRO A 5 -20.66 -7.80 11.94
C PRO A 5 -20.44 -6.32 11.59
N GLY A 6 -21.49 -5.63 11.14
CA GLY A 6 -21.45 -4.20 10.78
C GLY A 6 -21.06 -3.91 9.31
N PHE A 7 -20.66 -4.91 8.53
CA PHE A 7 -20.47 -4.74 7.09
C PHE A 7 -21.83 -4.87 6.37
N GLU A 8 -22.27 -3.79 5.70
CA GLU A 8 -23.48 -3.74 4.89
C GLU A 8 -23.13 -3.81 3.40
N PRO A 9 -23.22 -4.98 2.74
CA PRO A 9 -22.77 -5.14 1.35
C PRO A 9 -23.49 -4.22 0.36
N GLY A 10 -24.76 -3.88 0.64
CA GLY A 10 -25.56 -2.98 -0.21
C GLY A 10 -25.07 -1.53 -0.25
N ARG A 11 -24.14 -1.14 0.64
CA ARG A 11 -23.48 0.17 0.63
C ARG A 11 -22.12 0.15 -0.06
N ALA A 12 -21.59 -1.02 -0.38
CA ALA A 12 -20.34 -1.13 -1.10
C ALA A 12 -20.57 -0.78 -2.57
N ILE A 13 -19.80 0.18 -3.07
CA ILE A 13 -19.69 0.40 -4.52
C ILE A 13 -18.61 -0.55 -5.00
N LEU A 14 -19.05 -1.71 -5.49
CA LEU A 14 -18.16 -2.67 -6.15
C LEU A 14 -18.09 -2.28 -7.62
N SER A 15 -16.88 -2.03 -8.10
CA SER A 15 -16.62 -1.70 -9.50
C SER A 15 -15.73 -2.78 -10.09
N ASP A 16 -16.11 -3.28 -11.27
CA ASP A 16 -15.28 -4.21 -12.05
C ASP A 16 -14.15 -3.48 -12.80
N VAL A 17 -14.18 -2.15 -12.79
CA VAL A 17 -13.16 -1.27 -13.36
C VAL A 17 -12.47 -0.49 -12.26
N TRP A 18 -11.14 -0.45 -12.33
CA TRP A 18 -10.34 0.36 -11.43
C TRP A 18 -10.58 1.84 -11.70
N GLY A 19 -10.87 2.62 -10.66
CA GLY A 19 -11.01 4.08 -10.76
C GLY A 19 -9.67 4.82 -10.92
N PHE A 20 -8.57 4.08 -10.92
CA PHE A 20 -7.18 4.53 -11.06
C PHE A 20 -6.37 3.38 -11.67
N ASP A 21 -5.22 3.67 -12.26
CA ASP A 21 -4.31 2.60 -12.69
C ASP A 21 -3.64 1.99 -11.45
N PRO A 22 -3.96 0.75 -11.05
CA PRO A 22 -3.32 0.16 -9.89
C PRO A 22 -1.81 0.03 -10.15
N PHE A 23 -1.01 0.14 -9.10
CA PHE A 23 0.41 -0.17 -9.18
C PHE A 23 0.62 -1.61 -8.68
N PRO A 24 0.42 -2.64 -9.52
CA PRO A 24 0.56 -4.02 -9.08
C PRO A 24 2.02 -4.29 -8.72
N ILE A 25 2.22 -4.99 -7.60
CA ILE A 25 3.52 -5.56 -7.27
C ILE A 25 3.85 -6.61 -8.34
N THR A 26 4.75 -6.27 -9.26
CA THR A 26 5.16 -7.14 -10.38
C THR A 26 6.38 -7.99 -10.05
N LYS A 27 7.11 -7.63 -9.00
CA LYS A 27 8.30 -8.35 -8.53
C LYS A 27 8.39 -8.27 -7.01
N MET A 28 8.73 -9.40 -6.40
CA MET A 28 9.18 -9.47 -5.01
C MET A 28 10.65 -9.87 -5.00
N GLU A 29 11.41 -9.36 -4.05
CA GLU A 29 12.80 -9.76 -3.83
C GLU A 29 13.06 -10.00 -2.34
N PRO A 30 14.06 -10.83 -2.00
CA PRO A 30 14.54 -10.95 -0.63
C PRO A 30 15.05 -9.60 -0.10
N LEU A 31 14.76 -9.31 1.17
CA LEU A 31 15.28 -8.11 1.82
C LEU A 31 16.81 -8.17 1.98
N GLU A 32 17.36 -9.37 2.17
CA GLU A 32 18.81 -9.61 2.26
C GLU A 32 19.54 -9.15 1.00
N ASP A 33 19.05 -9.52 -0.19
CA ASP A 33 19.63 -9.07 -1.46
C ASP A 33 19.62 -7.54 -1.58
N ALA A 34 18.54 -6.89 -1.15
CA ALA A 34 18.43 -5.43 -1.21
C ALA A 34 19.33 -4.71 -0.19
N LEU A 35 19.61 -5.34 0.95
CA LEU A 35 20.57 -4.86 1.95
C LEU A 35 22.00 -5.03 1.44
N ASP A 36 22.34 -6.21 0.90
CA ASP A 36 23.68 -6.52 0.37
C ASP A 36 24.04 -5.61 -0.81
N ASP A 37 23.05 -5.29 -1.66
CA ASP A 37 23.20 -4.35 -2.78
C ASP A 37 23.27 -2.87 -2.34
N GLY A 38 23.03 -2.56 -1.06
CA GLY A 38 22.98 -1.18 -0.53
C GLY A 38 21.77 -0.35 -1.01
N ARG A 39 20.74 -1.00 -1.57
CA ARG A 39 19.50 -0.34 -2.00
C ARG A 39 18.59 -0.03 -0.81
N VAL A 40 18.77 -0.76 0.29
CA VAL A 40 18.11 -0.55 1.57
C VAL A 40 19.20 -0.45 2.64
N GLY A 41 19.11 0.56 3.51
CA GLY A 41 20.02 0.70 4.66
C GLY A 41 19.55 -0.15 5.85
N GLU A 42 20.47 -0.52 6.74
CA GLU A 42 20.16 -1.29 7.96
C GLU A 42 19.14 -0.59 8.87
N ASP A 43 19.10 0.74 8.83
CA ASP A 43 18.20 1.61 9.58
C ASP A 43 16.91 1.98 8.82
N THR A 44 16.72 1.45 7.61
CA THR A 44 15.53 1.73 6.80
C THR A 44 14.29 1.17 7.48
N ALA A 45 13.31 2.04 7.73
CA ALA A 45 12.06 1.64 8.35
C ALA A 45 11.21 0.78 7.40
N VAL A 46 10.72 -0.34 7.91
CA VAL A 46 9.86 -1.28 7.18
C VAL A 46 8.60 -1.61 7.96
N LEU A 47 7.49 -1.78 7.24
CA LEU A 47 6.28 -2.41 7.74
C LEU A 47 6.36 -3.91 7.50
N LEU A 48 6.39 -4.70 8.59
CA LEU A 48 6.39 -6.15 8.51
C LEU A 48 4.95 -6.68 8.65
N LEU A 49 4.53 -7.48 7.68
CA LEU A 49 3.22 -8.14 7.71
C LEU A 49 3.34 -9.64 7.41
N LYS A 50 2.40 -10.41 7.96
CA LYS A 50 2.31 -11.86 7.78
C LYS A 50 1.07 -12.20 6.98
N ARG A 51 1.24 -12.90 5.85
CA ARG A 51 0.16 -13.44 5.02
C ARG A 51 0.32 -14.95 4.91
N GLY A 52 -0.51 -15.70 5.65
CA GLY A 52 -0.34 -17.15 5.76
C GLY A 52 1.02 -17.49 6.37
N ASN A 53 1.85 -18.22 5.61
CA ASN A 53 3.21 -18.59 6.02
C ASN A 53 4.29 -17.62 5.51
N THR A 54 3.92 -16.57 4.78
CA THR A 54 4.86 -15.61 4.19
C THR A 54 4.95 -14.36 5.05
N ARG A 55 6.17 -13.86 5.27
CA ARG A 55 6.42 -12.52 5.81
C ARG A 55 6.79 -11.59 4.66
N LEU A 56 6.21 -10.40 4.65
CA LEU A 56 6.48 -9.37 3.66
C LEU A 56 7.00 -8.14 4.42
N ALA A 57 8.11 -7.59 3.95
CA ALA A 57 8.64 -6.31 4.41
C ALA A 57 8.32 -5.27 3.34
N LEU A 58 7.63 -4.21 3.72
CA LEU A 58 7.31 -3.08 2.85
C LEU A 58 8.08 -1.86 3.33
N LEU A 59 8.78 -1.17 2.43
CA LEU A 59 9.46 0.07 2.78
C LEU A 59 8.43 1.13 3.15
N THR A 60 8.53 1.71 4.35
CA THR A 60 7.52 2.68 4.81
C THR A 60 7.46 3.90 3.91
N GLU A 61 8.60 4.34 3.37
CA GLU A 61 8.68 5.47 2.44
C GLU A 61 7.85 5.23 1.16
N GLN A 62 7.91 4.03 0.59
CA GLN A 62 7.11 3.67 -0.57
C GLN A 62 5.62 3.58 -0.23
N MET A 63 5.29 3.13 0.99
CA MET A 63 3.90 3.07 1.47
C MET A 63 3.32 4.45 1.75
N SER A 64 4.13 5.39 2.24
CA SER A 64 3.72 6.79 2.37
C SER A 64 3.27 7.34 1.02
N TYR A 65 4.01 7.06 -0.05
CA TYR A 65 3.71 7.54 -1.41
C TYR A 65 2.42 6.93 -2.00
N HIS A 66 2.09 5.68 -1.67
CA HIS A 66 0.85 5.01 -2.13
C HIS A 66 -0.42 5.53 -1.43
N HIS A 67 -0.27 6.24 -0.32
CA HIS A 67 -1.37 6.87 0.42
C HIS A 67 -1.46 8.38 0.21
N ILE A 68 -0.65 8.95 -0.69
CA ILE A 68 -0.78 10.35 -1.07
C ILE A 68 -1.92 10.50 -2.08
N ALA A 69 -3.03 11.06 -1.63
CA ALA A 69 -4.00 11.67 -2.54
C ALA A 69 -3.73 13.18 -2.58
N GLN A 70 -3.58 13.72 -3.78
CA GLN A 70 -3.32 15.14 -4.00
C GLN A 70 -4.18 15.68 -5.14
N GLY A 71 -4.48 16.98 -5.13
CA GLY A 71 -5.26 17.63 -6.17
C GLY A 71 -5.62 19.06 -5.81
N GLU A 72 -6.73 19.54 -6.39
CA GLU A 72 -7.26 20.88 -6.13
C GLU A 72 -8.66 20.74 -5.52
N LEU A 73 -8.93 21.44 -4.40
CA LEU A 73 -10.23 21.46 -3.74
C LEU A 73 -10.64 22.90 -3.53
N GLY A 74 -11.64 23.37 -4.29
CA GLY A 74 -12.11 24.76 -4.22
C GLY A 74 -11.12 25.79 -4.74
N GLY A 75 -10.20 25.40 -5.64
CA GLY A 75 -9.16 26.29 -6.19
C GLY A 75 -7.85 26.31 -5.38
N GLU A 76 -7.78 25.53 -4.29
CA GLU A 76 -6.59 25.42 -3.45
C GLU A 76 -5.95 24.03 -3.59
N PRO A 77 -4.61 23.94 -3.73
CA PRO A 77 -3.91 22.66 -3.71
C PRO A 77 -4.11 21.95 -2.37
N TRP A 78 -4.38 20.65 -2.41
CA TRP A 78 -4.47 19.80 -1.21
C TRP A 78 -3.68 18.51 -1.38
N MET A 79 -3.26 17.96 -0.24
CA MET A 79 -2.56 16.68 -0.13
C MET A 79 -2.96 16.02 1.20
N VAL A 80 -3.31 14.75 1.18
CA VAL A 80 -3.47 13.92 2.39
C VAL A 80 -2.55 12.71 2.29
N SER A 81 -1.98 12.33 3.43
CA SER A 81 -1.23 11.08 3.63
C SER A 81 -1.82 10.38 4.85
N PHE A 82 -1.86 9.05 4.83
CA PHE A 82 -2.44 8.21 5.88
C PHE A 82 -1.36 7.42 6.62
#